data_AF-A0A369K8M0-F1
#
_entry.id   AF-A0A369K8M0-F1
#
_cell.length_a   1.000
_cell.length_b   1.000
_cell.length_c   1.000
_cell.angle_alpha   90.00
_cell.angle_beta   90.00
_cell.angle_gamma   90.00
#
_symmetry.space_group_name_H-M   'P 1'
#
loop_
_entity.id
_entity.type
_entity.pdbx_description
1 polymer ?
#
loop_
_entity_poly.entity_id
_entity_poly.type
_entity_poly.pdbx_seq_one_letter_code
_entity_poly.pdbx_strand_id
1 'polypeptide(L)'
;MSLNAEDPLSVLQTLASVTQAVNLSSVACLTWVMYDTLASLDEEIEYIWKARWTIVKVLYISMRYFGLLWVIYETVFHILPGTSLSKLA
;
A
#
# COMPACT_ATOMS: atom_id res chain seq x y z
N MET A 1 8.60 26.78 -17.15
CA MET A 1 7.28 26.16 -17.39
C MET A 1 6.87 26.48 -18.83
N SER A 2 7.62 25.93 -19.78
CA SER A 2 7.41 26.10 -21.22
C SER A 2 6.98 24.76 -21.78
N LEU A 3 5.72 24.66 -22.19
CA LEU A 3 5.16 23.56 -22.96
C LEU A 3 5.80 23.60 -24.35
N ASN A 4 6.98 23.01 -24.48
CA ASN A 4 7.62 22.80 -25.77
C ASN A 4 7.48 21.32 -26.11
N ALA A 5 7.11 21.03 -27.35
CA ALA A 5 6.84 19.70 -27.87
C ALA A 5 8.01 18.76 -27.57
N GLU A 6 7.93 18.03 -26.46
CA GLU A 6 8.82 16.91 -26.20
C GLU A 6 8.33 15.74 -27.06
N ASP A 7 9.26 15.10 -27.77
CA ASP A 7 8.97 13.91 -28.55
C ASP A 7 8.13 12.94 -27.72
N PRO A 8 7.04 12.37 -28.25
CA PRO A 8 6.11 11.55 -27.45
C PRO A 8 6.81 10.40 -26.73
N LEU A 9 7.95 9.95 -27.25
CA LEU A 9 8.77 8.91 -26.66
C LEU A 9 9.40 9.31 -25.30
N SER A 10 9.86 10.56 -25.11
CA SER A 10 10.50 10.99 -23.85
C SER A 10 9.48 11.13 -22.72
N VAL A 11 8.27 11.56 -23.05
CA VAL A 11 7.14 11.63 -22.11
C VAL A 11 6.80 10.23 -21.63
N LEU A 12 6.71 9.24 -22.53
CA LEU A 12 6.43 7.85 -22.16
C LEU A 12 7.51 7.26 -21.26
N GLN A 13 8.79 7.53 -21.54
CA GLN A 13 9.91 7.09 -20.70
C GLN A 13 9.84 7.71 -19.30
N THR A 14 9.49 8.99 -19.22
CA THR A 14 9.35 9.69 -17.94
C THR A 14 8.20 9.10 -17.12
N LEU A 15 7.04 8.89 -17.73
CA LEU A 15 5.88 8.27 -17.07
C LEU A 15 6.20 6.85 -16.58
N ALA A 16 6.89 6.04 -17.40
CA ALA A 16 7.29 4.69 -17.00
C ALA A 16 8.22 4.70 -15.77
N SER A 17 9.20 5.60 -15.73
CA SER A 17 10.13 5.72 -14.59
C SER A 17 9.43 6.18 -13.31
N VAL A 18 8.48 7.14 -13.43
CA VAL A 18 7.67 7.63 -12.32
C VAL A 18 6.78 6.52 -11.78
N THR A 19 6.08 5.77 -12.65
CA THR A 19 5.24 4.64 -12.23
C THR A 19 6.05 3.56 -11.52
N GLN A 20 7.25 3.24 -12.00
CA GLN A 20 8.10 2.25 -11.35
C GLN A 20 8.55 2.70 -9.95
N ALA A 21 8.93 3.98 -9.79
CA ALA A 21 9.30 4.54 -8.49
C ALA A 21 8.13 4.55 -7.51
N VAL A 22 6.93 4.89 -7.97
CA VAL A 22 5.69 4.86 -7.15
C VAL A 22 5.34 3.44 -6.74
N ASN A 23 5.47 2.45 -7.62
CA ASN A 23 5.17 1.07 -7.28
C ASN A 23 6.12 0.53 -6.21
N LEU A 24 7.43 0.82 -6.32
CA LEU A 24 8.42 0.42 -5.33
C LEU A 24 8.17 1.08 -3.97
N SER A 25 7.85 2.38 -3.95
CA SER A 25 7.56 3.09 -2.70
C SER A 25 6.26 2.64 -2.05
N SER A 26 5.23 2.32 -2.83
CA SER A 26 3.97 1.73 -2.33
C SER A 26 4.20 0.37 -1.68
N VAL A 27 5.00 -0.51 -2.29
CA VAL A 27 5.34 -1.82 -1.70
C VAL A 27 6.20 -1.67 -0.44
N ALA A 28 7.13 -0.72 -0.41
CA ALA A 28 7.91 -0.41 0.77
C ALA A 28 7.02 0.12 1.92
N CYS A 29 6.09 1.03 1.61
CA CYS A 29 5.10 1.54 2.56
C CYS A 29 4.22 0.41 3.10
N LEU A 30 3.70 -0.47 2.25
CA LEU A 30 2.92 -1.64 2.67
C LEU A 30 3.72 -2.52 3.63
N THR A 31 4.97 -2.84 3.28
CA THR A 31 5.85 -3.67 4.11
C THR A 31 6.08 -3.03 5.48
N TRP A 32 6.30 -1.72 5.50
CA TRP A 32 6.46 -0.96 6.74
C TRP A 32 5.21 -0.99 7.61
N VAL A 33 4.03 -0.69 7.05
CA VAL A 33 2.75 -0.68 7.78
C VAL A 33 2.38 -2.07 8.28
N MET A 34 2.66 -3.12 7.48
CA MET A 34 2.50 -4.50 7.92
C MET A 34 3.41 -4.81 9.11
N TYR A 35 4.69 -4.44 9.02
CA TYR A 35 5.64 -4.68 10.10
C TYR A 35 5.24 -3.95 11.39
N ASP A 36 4.89 -2.66 11.30
CA ASP A 36 4.44 -1.86 12.44
C ASP A 36 3.19 -2.46 13.10
N THR A 37 2.24 -2.93 12.29
CA THR A 37 1.05 -3.58 12.81
C THR A 37 1.40 -4.89 13.50
N LEU A 38 2.16 -5.78 12.85
CA LEU A 38 2.59 -7.06 13.44
C LEU A 38 3.38 -6.87 14.75
N ALA A 39 4.24 -5.85 14.81
CA ALA A 39 4.97 -5.52 16.03
C ALA A 39 4.04 -5.05 17.15
N SER A 40 3.01 -4.27 16.83
CA SER A 40 1.99 -3.83 17.79
C SER A 40 1.01 -4.95 18.18
N LEU A 41 0.83 -5.98 17.34
CA LEU A 41 -0.16 -7.03 17.56
C LEU A 41 0.08 -7.84 18.82
N ASP A 42 1.34 -8.11 19.18
CA ASP A 42 1.67 -8.95 20.34
C ASP A 42 1.17 -8.29 21.64
N GLU A 43 1.44 -6.99 21.79
CA GLU A 43 0.93 -6.18 22.89
C GLU A 43 -0.60 -6.02 22.82
N GLU A 44 -1.19 -5.85 21.62
CA GLU A 44 -2.64 -5.79 21.48
C GLU A 44 -3.29 -7.13 21.90
N ILE A 45 -2.73 -8.28 21.57
CA ILE A 45 -3.29 -9.57 21.95
C ILE A 45 -3.21 -9.76 23.48
N GLU A 46 -2.10 -9.39 24.09
CA GLU A 46 -1.90 -9.44 25.54
C GLU A 46 -2.90 -8.54 26.29
N TYR A 47 -2.96 -7.26 25.94
CA TYR A 47 -3.69 -6.25 26.72
C TYR A 47 -5.11 -6.01 26.22
N ILE A 48 -5.32 -6.06 24.90
CA ILE A 48 -6.61 -5.82 24.29
C ILE A 48 -7.37 -7.15 24.23
N TRP A 49 -6.87 -8.21 23.58
CA TRP A 49 -7.68 -9.41 23.31
C TRP A 49 -8.12 -10.15 24.57
N LYS A 50 -7.29 -10.20 25.62
CA LYS A 50 -7.66 -10.78 26.92
C LYS A 50 -8.64 -9.92 27.74
N ALA A 51 -8.76 -8.62 27.44
CA ALA A 51 -9.68 -7.72 28.13
C ALA A 51 -11.14 -7.89 27.66
N ARG A 52 -12.09 -7.54 28.54
CA ARG A 52 -13.54 -7.66 28.30
C ARG A 52 -13.94 -6.97 26.99
N TRP A 53 -14.71 -7.66 26.15
CA TRP A 53 -15.16 -7.15 24.85
C TRP A 53 -16.07 -5.92 25.03
N THR A 54 -15.59 -4.76 24.59
CA THR A 54 -16.34 -3.50 24.51
C THR A 54 -16.54 -3.08 23.05
N ILE A 55 -17.60 -2.33 22.76
CA ILE A 55 -17.89 -1.82 21.40
C ILE A 55 -16.72 -0.98 20.86
N VAL A 56 -16.08 -0.18 21.72
CA VAL A 56 -14.91 0.64 21.37
C VAL A 56 -13.74 -0.23 20.88
N LYS A 57 -13.54 -1.40 21.49
CA LYS A 57 -12.51 -2.38 21.10
C LYS A 57 -12.73 -2.92 19.70
N VAL A 58 -13.97 -3.30 19.38
CA VAL A 58 -14.33 -3.82 18.06
C VAL A 58 -14.15 -2.72 17.00
N LEU A 59 -14.56 -1.49 17.30
CA LEU A 59 -14.40 -0.36 16.40
C LEU A 59 -12.92 -0.06 16.13
N TYR A 60 -12.09 -0.10 17.18
CA TYR A 60 -10.65 0.12 17.08
C TYR A 60 -9.96 -0.93 16.19
N ILE A 61 -10.22 -2.22 16.44
CA ILE A 61 -9.71 -3.32 15.61
C ILE A 61 -10.23 -3.20 14.18
N SER A 62 -11.52 -2.87 14.00
CA SER A 62 -12.08 -2.71 12.66
C SER A 62 -11.36 -1.61 11.88
N MET A 63 -11.18 -0.42 12.46
CA MET A 63 -10.50 0.68 11.76
C MET A 63 -9.03 0.36 11.45
N ARG A 64 -8.30 -0.26 12.37
CA ARG A 64 -6.87 -0.56 12.18
C ARG A 64 -6.64 -1.61 11.09
N TYR A 65 -7.42 -2.68 11.10
CA TYR A 65 -7.26 -3.77 10.12
C TYR A 65 -7.91 -3.41 8.78
N PHE A 66 -8.96 -2.60 8.76
CA PHE A 66 -9.55 -2.12 7.50
C PHE A 66 -8.60 -1.20 6.74
N GLY A 67 -7.85 -0.34 7.43
CA GLY A 67 -6.80 0.47 6.81
C GLY A 67 -5.69 -0.37 6.19
N LEU A 68 -5.24 -1.41 6.91
CA LEU A 68 -4.28 -2.39 6.38
C LEU A 68 -4.81 -3.13 5.14
N LEU A 69 -6.04 -3.63 5.22
CA LEU A 69 -6.71 -4.31 4.11
C LEU A 69 -6.87 -3.38 2.90
N TRP A 70 -7.14 -2.10 3.14
CA TRP A 70 -7.23 -1.10 2.08
C TRP A 70 -5.90 -0.90 1.36
N VAL A 71 -4.79 -0.74 2.09
CA VAL A 71 -3.45 -0.58 1.50
C VAL A 71 -3.02 -1.86 0.75
N ILE A 72 -3.34 -3.04 1.29
CA ILE A 72 -3.12 -4.32 0.60
C ILE A 72 -3.95 -4.37 -0.69
N TYR A 73 -5.23 -4.02 -0.62
CA TYR A 73 -6.13 -4.02 -1.77
C TYR A 73 -5.63 -3.07 -2.86
N GLU A 74 -5.26 -1.84 -2.51
CA GLU A 74 -4.67 -0.87 -3.44
C GLU A 74 -3.39 -1.41 -4.08
N THR A 75 -2.49 -1.99 -3.29
CA THR A 75 -1.25 -2.57 -3.80
C THR A 75 -1.53 -3.73 -4.76
N VAL A 76 -2.44 -4.64 -4.41
CA VAL A 76 -2.80 -5.81 -5.22
C VAL A 76 -3.52 -5.37 -6.50
N PHE A 77 -4.50 -4.48 -6.40
CA PHE A 77 -5.35 -4.09 -7.52
C PHE A 77 -4.66 -3.11 -8.47
N HIS A 78 -3.82 -2.20 -7.95
CA HIS A 78 -3.16 -1.17 -8.76
C HIS A 78 -1.81 -1.64 -9.32
N ILE A 79 -1.04 -2.45 -8.58
CA ILE A 79 0.35 -2.81 -8.96
C ILE A 79 0.44 -4.14 -9.73
N LEU A 80 -0.42 -5.13 -9.45
CA LEU A 80 -0.42 -6.40 -10.19
C LEU A 80 -0.75 -6.26 -11.69
N PRO A 81 -1.77 -5.49 -12.12
CA PRO A 81 -2.06 -5.38 -13.55
C PRO A 81 -0.94 -4.65 -14.32
N GLY A 82 -0.24 -3.70 -13.70
CA GLY A 82 0.88 -3.00 -14.32
C GLY A 82 2.14 -3.87 -14.48
N THR A 83 2.38 -4.81 -13.56
CA THR A 83 3.57 -5.69 -13.58
C THR A 83 3.37 -6.96 -14.40
N SER A 84 2.14 -7.43 -14.60
CA SER A 84 1.84 -8.59 -15.45
C SER A 84 1.89 -8.26 -16.95
N LEU A 85 1.57 -7.03 -17.36
CA LEU A 85 1.60 -6.62 -18.77
C LEU A 85 3.02 -6.38 -19.28
N SER A 86 3.94 -5.90 -18.44
CA SER A 86 5.35 -5.68 -18.81
C SER A 86 6.16 -6.97 -18.91
N LYS A 87 5.67 -8.09 -18.37
CA LYS A 87 6.29 -9.42 -18.53
C LYS A 87 5.76 -10.20 -19.74
N LEU A 88 4.72 -9.71 -20.42
CA LEU A 88 4.11 -10.34 -21.60
C LEU A 88 4.42 -9.61 -22.92
N ALA A 89 5.09 -8.45 -22.85
CA ALA A 89 5.61 -7.70 -24.01
C ALA A 89 7.13 -7.91 -24.14
#